data_AF-A0AAE4AAJ1-F1
#
_entry.id   AF-A0AAE4AAJ1-F1
#
_cell.length_a   1.000
_cell.length_b   1.000
_cell.length_c   1.000
_cell.angle_alpha   90.00
_cell.angle_beta   90.00
_cell.angle_gamma   90.00
#
_symmetry.space_group_name_H-M   'P 1'
#
loop_
_entity.id
_entity.type
_entity.pdbx_description
1 polymer ?
#
loop_
_entity_poly.entity_id
_entity_poly.type
_entity_poly.pdbx_seq_one_letter_code
_entity_poly.pdbx_strand_id
1 'polypeptide(L)'
;MALIDYIARNPTAGVSLGGGVRKVRFARAGGGKSGGYRVIHFYAGDDDMPVFLIAVFAKNEKANLTRAEMEAVKSLGKQLADSYRSAR
;
A
#
# COMPACT_ATOMS: atom_id res chain seq x y z
N MET A 1 -3.70 16.96 -2.58
CA MET A 1 -2.56 16.19 -3.12
C MET A 1 -3.08 14.89 -3.70
N ALA A 2 -2.53 14.42 -4.82
CA ALA A 2 -2.93 13.14 -5.42
C ALA A 2 -2.44 11.95 -4.56
N LEU A 3 -3.09 10.79 -4.69
CA LEU A 3 -2.77 9.61 -3.89
C LEU A 3 -1.32 9.12 -4.12
N ILE A 4 -0.92 9.00 -5.38
CA ILE A 4 0.41 8.48 -5.75
C ILE A 4 1.50 9.38 -5.18
N ASP A 5 1.38 10.70 -5.37
CA ASP A 5 2.31 11.68 -4.78
C ASP A 5 2.39 11.56 -3.26
N TYR A 6 1.26 11.33 -2.59
CA TYR A 6 1.23 11.16 -1.15
C TYR A 6 2.00 9.94 -0.68
N ILE A 7 1.79 8.80 -1.32
CA ILE A 7 2.47 7.56 -0.97
C ILE A 7 3.96 7.66 -1.30
N ALA A 8 4.33 8.24 -2.44
CA ALA A 8 5.73 8.41 -2.85
C ALA A 8 6.52 9.30 -1.87
N ARG A 9 5.91 10.39 -1.37
CA ARG A 9 6.55 11.29 -0.40
C ARG A 9 6.50 10.77 1.05
N ASN A 10 5.57 9.87 1.35
CA ASN A 10 5.35 9.36 2.70
C ASN A 10 5.25 7.82 2.70
N PRO A 11 6.33 7.11 2.32
CA PRO A 11 6.33 5.66 2.21
C PRO A 11 6.02 4.96 3.55
N THR A 12 6.31 5.62 4.67
CA THR A 12 6.03 5.13 6.02
C THR A 12 4.65 5.52 6.55
N ALA A 13 3.78 6.13 5.74
CA ALA A 13 2.43 6.50 6.16
C ALA A 13 1.54 5.28 6.43
N GLY A 14 0.53 5.48 7.28
CA GLY A 14 -0.47 4.48 7.61
C GLY A 14 -0.04 3.48 8.67
N VAL A 15 -0.76 2.36 8.75
CA VAL A 15 -0.52 1.29 9.74
C VAL A 15 0.33 0.21 9.10
N SER A 16 1.41 -0.20 9.77
CA SER A 16 2.21 -1.35 9.35
C SER A 16 1.40 -2.64 9.52
N LEU A 17 1.40 -3.47 8.50
CA LEU A 17 0.88 -4.84 8.56
C LEU A 17 2.01 -5.88 8.76
N GLY A 18 3.26 -5.43 8.87
CA GLY A 18 4.46 -6.27 8.92
C GLY A 18 5.00 -6.64 7.54
N GLY A 19 6.26 -7.08 7.48
CA GLY A 19 6.91 -7.52 6.24
C GLY A 19 7.01 -6.43 5.16
N GLY A 20 7.20 -5.17 5.56
CA GLY A 20 7.27 -4.02 4.65
C GLY A 20 5.90 -3.55 4.09
N VAL A 21 4.81 -4.27 4.36
CA VAL A 21 3.47 -3.89 3.90
C VAL A 21 2.81 -2.90 4.85
N ARG A 22 2.17 -1.87 4.30
CA ARG A 22 1.48 -0.82 5.02
C ARG A 22 0.09 -0.57 4.46
N LYS A 23 -0.82 -0.10 5.32
CA LYS A 23 -2.20 0.25 4.98
C LYS A 23 -2.48 1.72 5.29
N VAL A 24 -2.82 2.48 4.27
CA VAL A 24 -3.19 3.90 4.36
C VAL A 24 -4.68 4.07 4.11
N ARG A 25 -5.31 4.96 4.89
CA ARG A 25 -6.65 5.48 4.60
C ARG A 25 -6.48 6.83 3.92
N PHE A 26 -6.89 6.95 2.67
CA PHE A 26 -6.71 8.15 1.88
C PHE A 26 -8.06 8.78 1.55
N ALA A 27 -8.29 10.02 1.97
CA ALA A 27 -9.51 10.75 1.65
C ALA A 27 -9.39 11.35 0.23
N ARG A 28 -10.42 11.15 -0.61
CA ARG A 28 -10.50 11.82 -1.92
C ARG A 28 -10.85 13.30 -1.73
N ALA A 29 -10.18 14.17 -2.48
CA ALA A 29 -10.52 15.58 -2.53
C ALA A 29 -11.96 15.78 -3.07
N GLY A 30 -12.78 16.55 -2.35
CA GLY A 30 -14.16 16.88 -2.73
C GLY A 30 -15.20 15.76 -2.59
N GLY A 31 -14.84 14.60 -2.02
CA GLY A 31 -15.76 13.46 -1.86
C GLY A 31 -16.56 13.49 -0.55
N GLY A 32 -17.86 13.20 -0.63
CA GLY A 32 -18.73 12.98 0.55
C GLY A 32 -18.37 11.71 1.35
N LYS A 33 -19.24 11.29 2.28
CA LYS A 33 -19.00 10.20 3.28
C LYS A 33 -18.47 8.86 2.75
N SER A 34 -18.57 8.59 1.44
CA SER A 34 -18.12 7.38 0.72
C SER A 34 -16.80 7.53 -0.06
N GLY A 35 -16.23 8.73 -0.20
CA GLY A 35 -15.18 9.00 -1.20
C GLY A 35 -13.76 8.52 -0.89
N GLY A 36 -13.50 7.90 0.27
CA GLY A 36 -12.15 7.50 0.67
C GLY A 36 -11.70 6.16 0.10
N TYR A 37 -10.39 6.01 -0.10
CA TYR A 37 -9.72 4.77 -0.51
C TYR A 37 -8.94 4.15 0.65
N ARG A 38 -8.85 2.82 0.64
CA ARG A 38 -7.83 2.09 1.38
C ARG A 38 -6.76 1.65 0.40
N VAL A 39 -5.53 1.92 0.77
CA VAL A 39 -4.36 1.68 -0.07
C VAL A 39 -3.44 0.75 0.69
N ILE A 40 -3.03 -0.32 0.04
CA ILE A 40 -2.01 -1.24 0.52
C ILE A 40 -0.80 -1.04 -0.35
N HIS A 41 0.32 -0.72 0.29
CA HIS A 41 1.59 -0.54 -0.39
C HIS A 41 2.70 -1.27 0.35
N PHE A 42 3.76 -1.59 -0.36
CA PHE A 42 4.97 -2.19 0.18
C PHE A 42 6.12 -1.18 0.11
N TYR A 43 6.86 -1.09 1.21
CA TYR A 43 8.05 -0.28 1.36
C TYR A 43 9.13 -1.11 2.04
N ALA A 44 10.26 -1.29 1.35
CA ALA A 44 11.36 -2.13 1.83
C ALA A 44 12.29 -1.43 2.84
N GLY A 45 12.23 -0.09 2.95
CA GLY A 45 13.02 0.67 3.93
C GLY A 45 14.39 1.13 3.42
N ASP A 46 14.75 0.78 2.19
CA ASP A 46 15.96 1.15 1.46
C ASP A 46 15.63 2.20 0.37
N ASP A 47 16.50 3.21 0.24
CA ASP A 47 16.31 4.33 -0.70
C ASP A 47 16.40 3.90 -2.18
N ASP A 48 17.02 2.75 -2.45
CA ASP A 48 17.15 2.18 -3.80
C ASP A 48 15.90 1.41 -4.27
N MET A 49 14.90 1.28 -3.40
CA MET A 49 13.72 0.50 -3.67
C MET A 49 12.49 1.37 -3.86
N PRO A 50 11.76 1.23 -4.99
CA PRO A 50 10.52 1.97 -5.16
C PRO A 50 9.45 1.47 -4.18
N VAL A 51 8.49 2.34 -3.90
CA VAL A 51 7.26 1.95 -3.21
C VAL A 51 6.34 1.24 -4.20
N PHE A 52 5.85 0.06 -3.84
CA PHE A 52 4.93 -0.70 -4.67
C PHE A 52 3.49 -0.54 -4.16
N LEU A 53 2.60 -0.03 -5.00
CA LEU A 53 1.16 -0.07 -4.75
C LEU A 53 0.65 -1.48 -5.05
N ILE A 54 0.19 -2.19 -4.02
CA ILE A 54 -0.32 -3.56 -4.16
C ILE A 54 -1.82 -3.56 -4.46
N ALA A 55 -2.58 -2.75 -3.74
CA ALA A 55 -4.02 -2.67 -3.90
C ALA A 55 -4.58 -1.31 -3.52
N VAL A 56 -5.62 -0.88 -4.24
CA VAL A 56 -6.43 0.30 -3.95
C VAL A 56 -7.89 -0.11 -4.04
N PHE A 57 -8.67 0.12 -2.99
CA PHE A 57 -10.08 -0.23 -2.95
C PHE A 57 -10.89 0.81 -2.18
N ALA A 58 -12.17 0.95 -2.54
CA ALA A 58 -13.06 1.93 -1.93
C ALA A 58 -13.41 1.58 -0.48
N LYS A 59 -13.82 2.58 0.30
CA LYS A 59 -14.17 2.41 1.72
C LYS A 59 -15.24 1.33 1.97
N ASN A 60 -16.17 1.15 1.04
CA ASN A 60 -17.31 0.23 1.15
C ASN A 60 -17.05 -1.17 0.58
N GLU A 61 -16.00 -1.37 -0.21
CA GLU A 61 -15.73 -2.67 -0.85
C GLU A 61 -15.16 -3.68 0.15
N LYS A 62 -14.28 -3.22 1.06
CA LYS A 62 -13.63 -4.12 2.02
C LYS A 62 -13.27 -3.40 3.32
N ALA A 63 -13.80 -3.90 4.44
CA ALA A 63 -13.56 -3.30 5.75
C ALA A 63 -12.16 -3.63 6.29
N ASN A 64 -11.79 -4.91 6.23
CA ASN A 64 -10.53 -5.46 6.73
C ASN A 64 -10.01 -6.56 5.79
N LEU A 65 -8.69 -6.77 5.79
CA LEU A 65 -8.08 -7.94 5.16
C LEU A 65 -8.26 -9.14 6.08
N THR A 66 -8.56 -10.30 5.50
CA THR A 66 -8.46 -11.56 6.23
C THR A 66 -6.99 -11.88 6.52
N ARG A 67 -6.72 -12.82 7.43
CA ARG A 67 -5.35 -13.28 7.69
C ARG A 67 -4.69 -13.83 6.43
N ALA A 68 -5.42 -14.62 5.64
CA ALA A 68 -4.90 -15.19 4.39
C ALA A 68 -4.53 -14.10 3.38
N GLU A 69 -5.37 -13.08 3.24
CA GLU A 69 -5.09 -11.93 2.36
C GLU A 69 -3.90 -11.11 2.85
N MET A 70 -3.76 -10.96 4.17
CA MET A 70 -2.63 -10.27 4.77
C MET A 70 -1.31 -10.98 4.47
N GLU A 71 -1.28 -12.31 4.58
CA GLU A 71 -0.10 -13.09 4.22
C GLU A 71 0.16 -13.07 2.71
N ALA A 72 -0.88 -13.10 1.89
CA ALA A 72 -0.76 -12.98 0.43
C ALA A 72 -0.13 -11.65 0.01
N VAL A 73 -0.57 -10.51 0.58
CA VAL A 73 0.01 -9.20 0.23
C VAL A 73 1.45 -9.05 0.72
N LYS A 74 1.82 -9.65 1.86
CA LYS A 74 3.21 -9.68 2.33
C LYS A 74 4.11 -10.48 1.40
N SER A 75 3.65 -11.68 1.03
CA SER A 75 4.37 -12.55 0.09
C SER A 75 4.57 -11.84 -1.25
N LEU A 76 3.51 -11.21 -1.77
CA LEU A 76 3.58 -10.46 -3.02
C LEU A 76 4.53 -9.26 -2.93
N GLY A 77 4.48 -8.49 -1.84
CA GLY A 77 5.40 -7.35 -1.62
C GLY A 77 6.86 -7.79 -1.65
N LYS A 78 7.18 -8.91 -1.00
CA LYS A 78 8.53 -9.50 -1.05
C LYS A 78 8.92 -9.94 -2.46
N GLN A 79 8.03 -10.65 -3.17
CA GLN A 79 8.30 -11.12 -4.54
C GLN A 79 8.54 -9.96 -5.52
N LEU A 80 7.75 -8.88 -5.41
CA LEU A 80 7.96 -7.66 -6.18
C LEU A 80 9.34 -7.07 -5.89
N ALA A 81 9.76 -7.08 -4.61
CA ALA A 81 11.05 -6.56 -4.24
C ALA A 81 12.21 -7.39 -4.80
N ASP A 82 12.13 -8.70 -4.68
CA ASP A 82 13.14 -9.63 -5.18
C ASP A 82 13.23 -9.57 -6.72
N SER A 83 12.09 -9.47 -7.41
CA SER A 83 12.03 -9.33 -8.87
C SER A 83 12.64 -8.01 -9.36
N TYR A 84 12.34 -6.89 -8.71
CA TYR A 84 12.90 -5.61 -9.09
C TYR A 84 14.41 -5.53 -8.86
N ARG A 85 14.92 -6.14 -7.77
CA ARG A 85 16.37 -6.26 -7.52
C ARG A 85 17.05 -7.11 -8.58
N SER A 86 16.42 -8.20 -9.01
CA SER A 86 16.99 -9.14 -10.00
C SER A 86 16.96 -8.61 -11.43
N ALA A 87 16.07 -7.65 -11.72
CA ALA A 87 15.93 -7.03 -13.03
C ALA A 87 16.81 -5.77 -13.22
N ARG A 88 17.60 -5.41 -12.19
CA ARG A 88 18.50 -4.26 -12.15
C ARG A 88 19.94 -4.71 -12.34
#